data_AF-A0AAV2IJA2-F1
#
_entry.id   AF-A0AAV2IJA2-F1
#
_cell.length_a   1.000
_cell.length_b   1.000
_cell.length_c   1.000
_cell.angle_alpha   90.00
_cell.angle_beta   90.00
_cell.angle_gamma   90.00
#
_symmetry.space_group_name_H-M   'P 1'
#
loop_
_entity.id
_entity.type
_entity.pdbx_description
1 polymer ?
#
loop_
_entity_poly.entity_id
_entity_poly.type
_entity_poly.pdbx_seq_one_letter_code
_entity_poly.pdbx_strand_id
1 'polypeptide(L)'
;METVYYLLKDVAENEMTHFILSKFKHEGTDRVYFDDFLGEDDVTDENKPLVRSEDRIFTTAMAANALICTWAVYDDDARTTHWKEGVSEDVKGTITGCISWLTAYALDRSYEPWNAVFSFTVKDLSHIPFWYPANFFEGLNGTEISDWSVMPDTMASYGIKGYIPKDEYDAMLEERRSLYPIPSTFQGYTSPTANFIFWSSDAFTYASTLLAVSRYRNIVG
;
A
#
# COMPACT_ATOMS: atom_id res chain seq x y z
N MET A 1 10.68 23.46 -9.97
CA MET A 1 9.87 23.03 -8.81
C MET A 1 8.44 23.55 -8.92
N GLU A 2 8.20 24.82 -9.20
CA GLU A 2 6.85 25.38 -9.40
C GLU A 2 6.02 24.59 -10.42
N THR A 3 6.58 24.25 -11.60
CA THR A 3 5.88 23.47 -12.62
C THR A 3 5.41 22.10 -12.12
N VAL A 4 6.21 21.42 -11.30
CA VAL A 4 5.85 20.11 -10.74
C VAL A 4 4.77 20.27 -9.68
N TYR A 5 4.89 21.29 -8.82
CA TYR A 5 3.87 21.60 -7.81
C TYR A 5 2.50 21.86 -8.44
N TYR A 6 2.42 22.75 -9.45
CA TYR A 6 1.15 23.07 -10.09
C TYR A 6 0.55 21.87 -10.82
N LEU A 7 1.38 21.03 -11.46
CA LEU A 7 0.91 19.81 -12.12
C LEU A 7 0.35 18.80 -11.11
N LEU A 8 1.06 18.56 -10.00
CA LEU A 8 0.58 17.64 -8.96
C LEU A 8 -0.66 18.19 -8.23
N LYS A 9 -0.71 19.51 -8.01
CA LYS A 9 -1.88 20.18 -7.44
C LYS A 9 -3.10 19.98 -8.33
N ASP A 10 -2.97 20.22 -9.64
CA ASP A 10 -4.06 20.06 -10.60
C ASP A 10 -4.54 18.59 -10.68
N VAL A 11 -3.62 17.63 -10.68
CA VAL A 11 -3.97 16.19 -10.64
C VAL A 11 -4.69 15.82 -9.34
N ALA A 12 -4.27 16.38 -8.20
CA ALA A 12 -4.90 16.11 -6.90
C ALA A 12 -6.31 16.71 -6.82
N GLU A 13 -6.45 17.98 -7.22
CA GLU A 13 -7.72 18.72 -7.19
C GLU A 13 -8.72 18.19 -8.24
N ASN A 14 -8.26 17.59 -9.35
CA ASN A 14 -9.15 17.01 -10.36
C ASN A 14 -9.18 15.47 -10.30
N GLU A 15 -8.31 14.81 -11.05
CA GLU A 15 -8.36 13.36 -11.31
C GLU A 15 -8.38 12.52 -10.02
N MET A 16 -7.53 12.85 -9.03
CA MET A 16 -7.51 12.13 -7.75
C MET A 16 -8.80 12.34 -6.97
N THR A 17 -9.30 13.58 -6.93
CA THR A 17 -10.56 13.90 -6.25
C THR A 17 -11.72 13.15 -6.90
N HIS A 18 -11.84 13.18 -8.23
CA HIS A 18 -12.87 12.44 -8.96
C HIS A 18 -12.77 10.93 -8.75
N PHE A 19 -11.56 10.38 -8.77
CA PHE A 19 -11.35 8.96 -8.50
C PHE A 19 -11.83 8.59 -7.10
N ILE A 20 -11.42 9.32 -6.06
CA ILE A 20 -11.85 9.08 -4.68
C ILE A 20 -13.37 9.21 -4.58
N LEU A 21 -13.97 10.29 -5.08
CA LEU A 21 -15.42 10.48 -5.01
C LEU A 21 -16.21 9.39 -5.76
N SER A 22 -15.64 8.75 -6.77
CA SER A 22 -16.32 7.66 -7.48
C SER A 22 -16.39 6.34 -6.71
N LYS A 23 -15.64 6.21 -5.61
CA LYS A 23 -15.44 4.95 -4.88
C LYS A 23 -16.17 4.88 -3.55
N PHE A 24 -16.80 5.98 -3.11
CA PHE A 24 -17.43 5.99 -1.80
C PHE A 24 -18.65 5.08 -1.75
N LYS A 25 -18.92 4.52 -0.57
CA LYS A 25 -20.11 3.74 -0.27
C LYS A 25 -20.90 4.47 0.82
N HIS A 26 -22.23 4.45 0.73
CA HIS A 26 -23.10 5.05 1.74
C HIS A 26 -23.51 4.02 2.79
N GLU A 27 -23.51 4.45 4.06
CA GLU A 27 -24.18 3.75 5.14
C GLU A 27 -25.27 4.66 5.70
N GLY A 28 -26.54 4.37 5.36
CA GLY A 28 -27.62 5.30 5.67
C GLY A 28 -27.53 6.61 4.88
N THR A 29 -27.99 7.71 5.48
CA THR A 29 -28.12 9.00 4.79
C THR A 29 -26.92 9.93 4.95
N ASP A 30 -26.14 9.76 6.02
CA ASP A 30 -25.16 10.76 6.49
C ASP A 30 -23.76 10.19 6.71
N ARG A 31 -23.55 8.88 6.48
CA ARG A 31 -22.25 8.24 6.65
C ARG A 31 -21.74 7.70 5.34
N VAL A 32 -20.43 7.84 5.18
CA VAL A 32 -19.71 7.44 3.99
C VAL A 32 -18.48 6.66 4.42
N TYR A 33 -18.19 5.57 3.72
CA TYR A 33 -17.00 4.76 3.94
C TYR A 33 -16.39 4.32 2.62
N PHE A 34 -15.16 3.82 2.71
CA PHE A 34 -14.38 3.30 1.62
C PHE A 34 -13.79 1.95 2.00
N ASP A 35 -13.78 1.06 1.03
CA ASP A 35 -13.09 -0.22 1.06
C ASP A 35 -12.12 -0.23 -0.13
N ASP A 36 -11.01 -0.94 -0.03
CA ASP A 36 -10.05 -1.01 -1.14
C ASP A 36 -9.36 -2.37 -1.24
N PHE A 37 -8.31 -2.59 -0.47
CA PHE A 37 -7.35 -3.66 -0.75
C PHE A 37 -7.62 -4.95 0.05
N LEU A 38 -7.92 -4.87 1.35
CA LEU A 38 -8.05 -6.06 2.21
C LEU A 38 -9.51 -6.49 2.39
N GLY A 39 -9.81 -7.72 1.97
CA GLY A 39 -11.11 -8.36 2.22
C GLY A 39 -12.25 -7.89 1.31
N GLU A 40 -11.94 -7.34 0.13
CA GLU A 40 -12.93 -6.97 -0.90
C GLU A 40 -13.20 -8.09 -1.92
N ASP A 41 -12.13 -8.72 -2.42
CA ASP A 41 -12.18 -9.73 -3.49
C ASP A 41 -11.95 -11.16 -2.98
N ASP A 42 -12.01 -11.36 -1.66
CA ASP A 42 -11.85 -12.69 -1.07
C ASP A 42 -12.99 -13.63 -1.50
N VAL A 43 -12.68 -14.92 -1.59
CA VAL A 43 -13.67 -15.97 -1.85
C VAL A 43 -13.60 -17.07 -0.81
N THR A 44 -14.74 -17.70 -0.54
CA THR A 44 -14.80 -18.92 0.30
C THR A 44 -14.22 -20.13 -0.46
N ASP A 45 -14.00 -21.25 0.24
CA ASP A 45 -13.61 -22.53 -0.38
C ASP A 45 -14.59 -23.03 -1.45
N GLU A 46 -15.83 -22.53 -1.44
CA GLU A 46 -16.86 -22.80 -2.45
C GLU A 46 -16.85 -21.79 -3.60
N ASN A 47 -15.82 -20.94 -3.69
CA ASN A 47 -15.66 -19.87 -4.68
C ASN A 47 -16.81 -18.84 -4.66
N LYS A 48 -17.34 -18.52 -3.47
CA LYS A 48 -18.35 -17.47 -3.27
C LYS A 48 -17.68 -16.19 -2.76
N PRO A 49 -18.09 -14.99 -3.21
CA PRO A 49 -17.57 -13.73 -2.69
C PRO A 49 -17.71 -13.64 -1.16
N LEU A 50 -16.63 -13.23 -0.49
CA LEU A 50 -16.53 -13.05 0.94
C LEU A 50 -16.05 -11.63 1.22
N VAL A 51 -16.98 -10.73 1.55
CA VAL A 51 -16.64 -9.34 1.85
C VAL A 51 -16.37 -9.21 3.35
N ARG A 52 -15.11 -9.00 3.72
CA ARG A 52 -14.66 -8.78 5.10
C ARG A 52 -14.34 -7.33 5.39
N SER A 53 -13.91 -6.59 4.37
CA SER A 53 -13.62 -5.15 4.46
C SER A 53 -12.66 -4.81 5.60
N GLU A 54 -11.57 -5.56 5.66
CA GLU A 54 -10.62 -5.57 6.78
C GLU A 54 -9.85 -4.24 6.86
N ASP A 55 -9.70 -3.51 5.75
CA ASP A 55 -9.04 -2.20 5.73
C ASP A 55 -9.98 -0.99 5.79
N ARG A 56 -11.30 -1.20 5.94
CA ARG A 56 -12.32 -0.14 5.81
C ARG A 56 -12.02 1.10 6.65
N ILE A 57 -11.62 0.92 7.91
CA ILE A 57 -11.30 2.04 8.81
C ILE A 57 -10.13 2.84 8.23
N PHE A 58 -9.06 2.16 7.82
CA PHE A 58 -7.87 2.81 7.31
C PHE A 58 -8.13 3.48 5.96
N THR A 59 -8.76 2.79 5.02
CA THR A 59 -9.08 3.31 3.69
C THR A 59 -10.00 4.53 3.80
N THR A 60 -11.02 4.48 4.66
CA THR A 60 -11.89 5.64 4.92
C THR A 60 -11.12 6.81 5.52
N ALA A 61 -10.22 6.57 6.48
CA ALA A 61 -9.38 7.62 7.07
C ALA A 61 -8.40 8.23 6.05
N MET A 62 -7.83 7.42 5.16
CA MET A 62 -6.93 7.87 4.10
C MET A 62 -7.67 8.71 3.06
N ALA A 63 -8.85 8.28 2.60
CA ALA A 63 -9.68 9.04 1.68
C ALA A 63 -10.05 10.41 2.27
N ALA A 64 -10.49 10.45 3.54
CA ALA A 64 -10.79 11.70 4.24
C ALA A 64 -9.55 12.61 4.35
N ASN A 65 -8.40 12.07 4.78
CA ASN A 65 -7.16 12.84 4.88
C ASN A 65 -6.71 13.37 3.52
N ALA A 66 -6.79 12.57 2.45
CA ALA A 66 -6.39 12.98 1.10
C ALA A 66 -7.26 14.13 0.59
N LEU A 67 -8.58 14.03 0.74
CA LEU A 67 -9.51 15.09 0.34
C LEU A 67 -9.31 16.37 1.18
N ILE A 68 -9.14 16.24 2.51
CA ILE A 68 -8.85 17.39 3.39
C ILE A 68 -7.52 18.06 3.00
N CYS A 69 -6.43 17.30 2.83
CA CYS A 69 -5.14 17.86 2.43
C CYS A 69 -5.19 18.54 1.05
N THR A 70 -6.05 18.03 0.17
CA THR A 70 -6.22 18.59 -1.18
C THR A 70 -7.03 19.87 -1.14
N TRP A 71 -8.11 19.93 -0.34
CA TRP A 71 -9.10 20.99 -0.42
C TRP A 71 -9.13 21.96 0.75
N ALA A 72 -8.27 21.77 1.75
CA ALA A 72 -8.09 22.71 2.85
C ALA A 72 -6.74 23.44 2.73
N VAL A 73 -6.68 24.64 3.29
CA VAL A 73 -5.47 25.47 3.37
C VAL A 73 -5.36 26.04 4.78
N TYR A 74 -4.13 26.12 5.28
CA TYR A 74 -3.83 26.80 6.54
C TYR A 74 -3.56 28.28 6.27
N ASP A 75 -4.23 29.14 7.02
CA ASP A 75 -4.01 30.57 7.06
C ASP A 75 -3.04 30.90 8.20
N ASP A 76 -1.82 31.29 7.85
CA ASP A 76 -0.78 31.62 8.84
C ASP A 76 -1.14 32.85 9.68
N ASP A 77 -1.88 33.81 9.11
CA ASP A 77 -2.26 35.06 9.78
C ASP A 77 -3.41 34.80 10.75
N ALA A 78 -4.45 34.10 10.30
CA ALA A 78 -5.59 33.74 11.14
C ALA A 78 -5.30 32.57 12.09
N ARG A 79 -4.20 31.83 11.86
CA ARG A 79 -3.82 30.59 12.57
C ARG A 79 -4.89 29.49 12.48
N THR A 80 -5.70 29.51 11.42
CA THR A 80 -6.84 28.59 11.23
C THR A 80 -6.74 27.86 9.89
N THR A 81 -7.39 26.71 9.79
CA THR A 81 -7.53 25.99 8.54
C THR A 81 -8.91 26.28 7.96
N HIS A 82 -9.00 26.56 6.66
CA HIS A 82 -10.27 26.76 5.99
C HIS A 82 -10.30 26.03 4.64
N TRP A 83 -11.50 25.87 4.08
CA TRP A 83 -11.68 25.30 2.76
C TRP A 83 -11.12 26.24 1.68
N LYS A 84 -10.38 25.69 0.71
CA LYS A 84 -9.97 26.44 -0.49
C LYS A 84 -11.20 26.95 -1.24
N GLU A 85 -11.05 28.07 -1.92
CA GLU A 85 -12.07 28.56 -2.83
C GLU A 85 -12.36 27.53 -3.94
N GLY A 86 -13.64 27.32 -4.27
CA GLY A 86 -14.05 26.41 -5.34
C GLY A 86 -14.19 24.93 -4.95
N VAL A 87 -13.94 24.55 -3.68
CA VAL A 87 -14.27 23.18 -3.23
C VAL A 87 -15.76 22.90 -3.43
N SER A 88 -16.10 21.74 -4.00
CA SER A 88 -17.49 21.34 -4.22
C SER A 88 -18.18 20.90 -2.93
N GLU A 89 -19.51 21.00 -2.89
CA GLU A 89 -20.30 20.47 -1.78
C GLU A 89 -20.22 18.94 -1.70
N ASP A 90 -20.02 18.25 -2.83
CA ASP A 90 -19.81 16.80 -2.84
C ASP A 90 -18.54 16.42 -2.06
N VAL A 91 -17.43 17.14 -2.25
CA VAL A 91 -16.20 16.92 -1.47
C VAL A 91 -16.45 17.12 0.02
N LYS A 92 -17.09 18.23 0.41
CA LYS A 92 -17.40 18.52 1.82
C LYS A 92 -18.33 17.46 2.42
N GLY A 93 -19.35 17.06 1.67
CA GLY A 93 -20.34 16.05 2.05
C GLY A 93 -19.68 14.69 2.27
N THR A 94 -18.83 14.25 1.33
CA THR A 94 -18.05 13.02 1.45
C THR A 94 -17.12 13.06 2.67
N ILE A 95 -16.35 14.15 2.87
CA ILE A 95 -15.48 14.28 4.04
C ILE A 95 -16.31 14.20 5.33
N THR A 96 -17.41 14.95 5.42
CA THR A 96 -18.30 14.96 6.59
C THR A 96 -18.83 13.56 6.88
N GLY A 97 -19.27 12.85 5.84
CA GLY A 97 -19.76 11.47 5.94
C GLY A 97 -18.70 10.49 6.41
N CYS A 98 -17.45 10.62 5.92
CA CYS A 98 -16.32 9.84 6.40
C CYS A 98 -16.03 10.10 7.87
N ILE A 99 -16.01 11.36 8.30
CA ILE A 99 -15.75 11.70 9.71
C ILE A 99 -16.86 11.17 10.61
N SER A 100 -18.13 11.28 10.19
CA SER A 100 -19.27 10.70 10.90
C SER A 100 -19.12 9.19 11.05
N TRP A 101 -18.80 8.49 9.97
CA TRP A 101 -18.59 7.04 9.96
C TRP A 101 -17.40 6.63 10.85
N LEU A 102 -16.23 7.24 10.66
CA LEU A 102 -15.02 6.94 11.43
C LEU A 102 -15.22 7.19 12.93
N THR A 103 -15.93 8.26 13.30
CA THR A 103 -16.24 8.55 14.71
C THR A 103 -17.14 7.48 15.33
N ALA A 104 -18.04 6.89 14.54
CA ALA A 104 -18.92 5.82 15.00
C ALA A 104 -18.18 4.46 15.11
N TYR A 105 -17.33 4.12 14.14
CA TYR A 105 -16.84 2.74 13.96
C TYR A 105 -15.37 2.51 14.28
N ALA A 106 -14.52 3.54 14.31
CA ALA A 106 -13.10 3.32 14.54
C ALA A 106 -12.82 2.68 15.92
N LEU A 107 -13.70 2.86 16.91
CA LEU A 107 -13.52 2.29 18.25
C LEU A 107 -14.51 1.16 18.56
N ASP A 108 -15.45 0.84 17.68
CA ASP A 108 -16.59 -0.02 18.04
C ASP A 108 -16.32 -1.53 17.93
N ARG A 109 -15.11 -1.92 17.51
CA ARG A 109 -14.67 -3.32 17.30
C ARG A 109 -15.52 -4.12 16.29
N SER A 110 -16.44 -3.49 15.55
CA SER A 110 -17.17 -4.16 14.47
C SER A 110 -16.29 -4.39 13.24
N TYR A 111 -15.19 -3.65 13.13
CA TYR A 111 -14.16 -3.82 12.10
C TYR A 111 -12.78 -3.98 12.75
N GLU A 112 -11.95 -4.80 12.14
CA GLU A 112 -10.52 -4.84 12.48
C GLU A 112 -9.82 -3.62 11.86
N PRO A 113 -8.90 -2.95 12.57
CA PRO A 113 -8.25 -1.73 12.09
C PRO A 113 -7.06 -2.06 11.18
N TRP A 114 -7.22 -2.99 10.23
CA TRP A 114 -6.10 -3.38 9.39
C TRP A 114 -5.75 -2.31 8.36
N ASN A 115 -4.49 -2.29 7.96
CA ASN A 115 -3.99 -1.50 6.86
C ASN A 115 -2.91 -2.27 6.09
N ALA A 116 -2.61 -1.79 4.89
CA ALA A 116 -1.45 -2.23 4.13
C ALA A 116 -0.38 -1.14 4.18
N VAL A 117 0.38 -1.06 5.27
CA VAL A 117 1.49 -0.10 5.41
C VAL A 117 2.66 -0.43 4.48
N PHE A 118 2.88 -1.72 4.25
CA PHE A 118 3.90 -2.22 3.35
C PHE A 118 3.44 -3.54 2.78
N SER A 119 3.46 -3.67 1.47
CA SER A 119 3.18 -4.93 0.80
C SER A 119 4.40 -5.41 0.03
N PHE A 120 4.76 -6.66 0.27
CA PHE A 120 5.70 -7.40 -0.57
C PHE A 120 4.92 -8.50 -1.28
N THR A 121 4.89 -8.44 -2.60
CA THR A 121 4.34 -9.51 -3.40
C THR A 121 5.47 -10.49 -3.74
N VAL A 122 5.45 -11.68 -3.13
CA VAL A 122 6.15 -12.82 -3.72
C VAL A 122 5.31 -13.25 -4.91
N LYS A 123 5.68 -12.76 -6.09
CA LYS A 123 4.95 -13.00 -7.34
C LYS A 123 4.80 -14.48 -7.65
N ASP A 124 5.79 -15.26 -7.27
CA ASP A 124 5.76 -16.72 -7.24
C ASP A 124 6.98 -17.21 -6.43
N LEU A 125 6.86 -18.41 -5.86
CA LEU A 125 7.96 -19.34 -5.67
C LEU A 125 9.00 -19.15 -6.77
N SER A 126 8.48 -19.28 -8.00
CA SER A 126 9.22 -19.30 -9.23
C SER A 126 10.08 -18.06 -9.53
N HIS A 127 10.11 -17.00 -8.72
CA HIS A 127 10.84 -15.77 -9.07
C HIS A 127 11.70 -15.25 -7.93
N ILE A 128 12.04 -16.12 -6.97
CA ILE A 128 12.93 -15.75 -5.87
C ILE A 128 14.33 -15.42 -6.45
N PRO A 129 14.89 -14.24 -6.17
CA PRO A 129 16.19 -13.81 -6.72
C PRO A 129 17.34 -14.79 -6.44
N PHE A 130 17.26 -15.55 -5.34
CA PHE A 130 18.24 -16.57 -4.95
C PHE A 130 18.39 -17.73 -5.96
N TRP A 131 17.51 -17.84 -6.95
CA TRP A 131 17.61 -18.88 -7.96
C TRP A 131 18.33 -18.45 -9.23
N TYR A 132 18.57 -17.15 -9.39
CA TYR A 132 19.27 -16.60 -10.54
C TYR A 132 20.77 -16.47 -10.25
N PRO A 133 21.64 -16.54 -11.26
CA PRO A 133 23.08 -16.42 -11.08
C PRO A 133 23.50 -15.19 -10.27
N ALA A 134 24.45 -15.42 -9.36
CA ALA A 134 25.09 -14.41 -8.53
C ALA A 134 26.60 -14.65 -8.49
N ASN A 135 27.36 -13.58 -8.25
CA ASN A 135 28.81 -13.62 -8.06
C ASN A 135 29.23 -13.05 -6.68
N PHE A 136 28.25 -12.82 -5.80
CA PHE A 136 28.42 -12.33 -4.46
C PHE A 136 27.55 -13.13 -3.49
N PHE A 137 28.18 -13.72 -2.47
CA PHE A 137 27.50 -14.43 -1.39
C PHE A 137 28.28 -14.30 -0.08
N GLU A 138 27.75 -13.52 0.86
CA GLU A 138 28.44 -13.21 2.13
C GLU A 138 27.45 -13.17 3.29
N GLY A 139 27.89 -13.56 4.50
CA GLY A 139 27.12 -13.32 5.73
C GLY A 139 26.98 -11.83 6.03
N LEU A 140 26.03 -11.44 6.88
CA LEU A 140 25.86 -10.02 7.29
C LEU A 140 27.09 -9.42 7.98
N ASN A 141 27.99 -10.26 8.50
CA ASN A 141 29.27 -9.86 9.09
C ASN A 141 30.39 -9.67 8.04
N GLY A 142 30.10 -9.84 6.74
CA GLY A 142 31.08 -9.75 5.65
C GLY A 142 31.92 -11.00 5.42
N THR A 143 31.60 -12.12 6.10
CA THR A 143 32.29 -13.39 5.84
C THR A 143 31.81 -13.99 4.52
N GLU A 144 32.73 -14.24 3.59
CA GLU A 144 32.45 -14.92 2.33
C GLU A 144 31.92 -16.33 2.56
N ILE A 145 30.85 -16.68 1.84
CA ILE A 145 30.25 -18.01 1.85
C ILE A 145 30.73 -18.75 0.60
N SER A 146 31.62 -19.72 0.79
CA SER A 146 32.25 -20.46 -0.29
C SER A 146 31.45 -21.67 -0.79
N ASP A 147 30.57 -22.23 0.04
CA ASP A 147 29.68 -23.32 -0.35
C ASP A 147 28.32 -22.76 -0.74
N TRP A 148 28.08 -22.70 -2.05
CA TRP A 148 26.86 -22.16 -2.65
C TRP A 148 25.76 -23.21 -2.78
N SER A 149 26.06 -24.48 -2.48
CA SER A 149 25.12 -25.60 -2.58
C SER A 149 24.23 -25.75 -1.36
N VAL A 150 24.57 -25.08 -0.26
CA VAL A 150 23.85 -25.14 1.02
C VAL A 150 23.40 -23.73 1.40
N MET A 151 22.12 -23.59 1.74
CA MET A 151 21.64 -22.35 2.33
C MET A 151 22.26 -22.20 3.72
N PRO A 152 22.91 -21.06 4.03
CA PRO A 152 23.51 -20.84 5.33
C PRO A 152 22.44 -20.79 6.41
N ASP A 153 22.74 -21.33 7.59
CA ASP A 153 21.88 -21.26 8.78
C ASP A 153 21.81 -19.84 9.39
N THR A 154 22.34 -18.84 8.70
CA THR A 154 22.44 -17.45 9.13
C THR A 154 22.00 -16.52 8.01
N MET A 155 21.63 -15.29 8.36
CA MET A 155 21.30 -14.28 7.35
C MET A 155 22.51 -13.99 6.46
N ALA A 156 22.29 -14.03 5.16
CA ALA A 156 23.31 -13.79 4.15
C ALA A 156 22.78 -12.85 3.05
N SER A 157 23.72 -12.15 2.40
CA SER A 157 23.49 -11.33 1.23
C SER A 157 23.90 -12.12 0.00
N TYR A 158 23.00 -12.22 -0.98
CA TYR A 158 23.20 -12.92 -2.24
C TYR A 158 22.87 -11.99 -3.39
N GLY A 159 23.72 -11.92 -4.41
CA GLY A 159 23.41 -11.13 -5.60
C GLY A 159 24.58 -10.92 -6.55
N ILE A 160 24.46 -9.88 -7.37
CA ILE A 160 25.48 -9.50 -8.34
C ILE A 160 26.22 -8.27 -7.83
N LYS A 161 27.53 -8.40 -7.70
CA LYS A 161 28.47 -7.32 -7.48
C LYS A 161 29.17 -6.98 -8.79
N GLY A 162 28.94 -5.76 -9.27
CA GLY A 162 29.53 -5.27 -10.52
C GLY A 162 28.80 -5.77 -11.76
N TYR A 163 29.56 -6.20 -12.77
CA TYR A 163 29.07 -6.60 -14.08
C TYR A 163 29.48 -8.05 -14.36
N ILE A 164 28.55 -8.85 -14.88
CA ILE A 164 28.80 -10.20 -15.39
C ILE A 164 28.64 -10.15 -16.92
N PRO A 165 29.66 -10.49 -17.72
CA PRO A 165 29.56 -10.64 -19.16
C PRO A 165 28.42 -11.57 -19.57
N LYS A 166 27.80 -11.30 -20.72
CA LYS A 166 26.64 -12.08 -21.19
C LYS A 166 26.95 -13.58 -21.27
N ASP A 167 28.06 -13.94 -21.91
CA ASP A 167 28.44 -15.34 -22.13
C ASP A 167 28.73 -16.06 -20.79
N GLU A 168 29.28 -15.34 -19.80
CA GLU A 168 29.49 -15.86 -18.45
C GLU A 168 28.15 -16.06 -17.72
N TYR A 169 27.25 -15.08 -17.80
CA TYR A 169 25.92 -15.18 -17.20
C TYR A 169 25.09 -16.31 -17.80
N ASP A 170 25.13 -16.47 -19.13
CA ASP A 170 24.46 -17.57 -19.84
C ASP A 170 25.01 -18.92 -19.37
N ALA A 171 26.33 -19.06 -19.22
CA ALA A 171 26.93 -20.29 -18.68
C ALA A 171 26.48 -20.55 -17.23
N MET A 172 26.39 -19.51 -16.40
CA MET A 172 25.90 -19.64 -15.02
C MET A 172 24.42 -20.04 -14.95
N LEU A 173 23.60 -19.72 -15.96
CA LEU A 173 22.20 -20.17 -16.02
C LEU A 173 22.09 -21.70 -16.23
N GLU A 174 23.10 -22.30 -16.86
CA GLU A 174 23.19 -23.75 -17.07
C GLU A 174 23.80 -24.47 -15.86
N GLU A 175 24.57 -23.76 -15.03
CA GLU A 175 25.14 -24.29 -13.80
C GLU A 175 24.05 -24.49 -12.73
N ARG A 176 23.96 -25.71 -12.21
CA ARG A 176 23.01 -26.07 -11.15
C ARG A 176 23.51 -25.59 -9.78
N ARG A 177 23.64 -24.26 -9.61
CA ARG A 177 24.06 -23.61 -8.34
C ARG A 177 22.91 -23.46 -7.35
N SER A 178 21.67 -23.45 -7.82
CA SER A 178 20.47 -23.39 -6.99
C SER A 178 19.90 -24.79 -6.75
N LEU A 179 19.33 -25.00 -5.55
CA LEU A 179 18.54 -26.19 -5.22
C LEU A 179 17.28 -26.34 -6.10
N TYR A 180 16.89 -25.27 -6.81
CA TYR A 180 15.71 -25.20 -7.66
C TYR A 180 16.10 -24.85 -9.11
N PRO A 181 15.39 -25.39 -10.12
CA PRO A 181 15.63 -25.04 -11.52
C PRO A 181 15.37 -23.55 -11.76
N ILE A 182 16.24 -22.92 -12.56
CA ILE A 182 16.09 -21.52 -12.92
C ILE A 182 14.89 -21.38 -13.87
N PRO A 183 13.89 -20.56 -13.53
CA PRO A 183 12.73 -20.34 -14.38
C PRO A 183 13.14 -19.60 -15.65
N SER A 184 12.81 -20.18 -16.80
CA SER A 184 13.10 -19.64 -18.13
C SER A 184 11.91 -18.92 -18.77
N THR A 185 10.73 -18.94 -18.12
CA THR A 185 9.51 -18.30 -18.62
C THR A 185 8.91 -17.42 -17.54
N PHE A 186 8.70 -16.15 -17.88
CA PHE A 186 8.00 -15.20 -17.01
C PHE A 186 6.49 -15.39 -17.19
N GLN A 187 5.81 -15.89 -16.15
CA GLN A 187 4.37 -16.19 -16.18
C GLN A 187 3.49 -14.97 -15.88
N GLY A 188 4.09 -13.79 -15.67
CA GLY A 188 3.39 -12.56 -15.30
C GLY A 188 3.59 -12.18 -13.83
N TYR A 189 3.03 -11.03 -13.45
CA TYR A 189 3.13 -10.50 -12.09
C TYR A 189 2.07 -11.07 -11.13
N THR A 190 1.13 -11.85 -11.66
CA THR A 190 0.01 -12.46 -10.95
C THR A 190 0.08 -13.97 -11.17
N SER A 191 0.50 -14.73 -10.16
CA SER A 191 0.52 -16.20 -10.18
C SER A 191 -0.54 -16.74 -9.22
N PRO A 192 -1.19 -17.90 -9.50
CA PRO A 192 -2.04 -18.58 -8.53
C PRO A 192 -1.33 -18.96 -7.22
N THR A 193 0.00 -19.00 -7.23
CA THR A 193 0.87 -19.28 -6.07
C THR A 193 1.46 -18.01 -5.45
N ALA A 194 1.11 -16.83 -5.95
CA ALA A 194 1.61 -15.57 -5.43
C ALA A 194 1.10 -15.39 -3.99
N ASN A 195 2.02 -15.14 -3.06
CA ASN A 195 1.67 -14.80 -1.69
C ASN A 195 1.77 -13.28 -1.54
N PHE A 196 0.68 -12.67 -1.09
CA PHE A 196 0.65 -11.27 -0.73
C PHE A 196 0.97 -11.13 0.75
N ILE A 197 2.17 -10.68 1.06
CA ILE A 197 2.56 -10.38 2.43
C ILE A 197 2.35 -8.89 2.64
N PHE A 198 1.58 -8.53 3.66
CA PHE A 198 1.45 -7.16 4.09
C PHE A 198 1.80 -7.02 5.58
N TRP A 199 2.23 -5.83 5.96
CA TRP A 199 2.29 -5.42 7.34
C TRP A 199 1.13 -4.49 7.65
N SER A 200 0.42 -4.84 8.72
CA SER A 200 -0.65 -4.04 9.28
C SER A 200 -0.22 -3.46 10.63
N SER A 201 -0.71 -2.26 10.94
CA SER A 201 -0.49 -1.60 12.22
C SER A 201 -1.74 -0.89 12.71
N ASP A 202 -2.41 -1.47 13.72
CA ASP A 202 -3.58 -0.89 14.37
C ASP A 202 -3.30 0.54 14.87
N ALA A 203 -2.13 0.75 15.47
CA ALA A 203 -1.71 2.06 15.97
C ALA A 203 -1.63 3.10 14.84
N PHE A 204 -1.12 2.71 13.67
CA PHE A 204 -1.07 3.60 12.51
C PHE A 204 -2.46 3.86 11.92
N THR A 205 -3.34 2.86 11.89
CA THR A 205 -4.74 3.03 11.48
C THR A 205 -5.45 4.04 12.37
N TYR A 206 -5.36 3.88 13.69
CA TYR A 206 -5.98 4.81 14.63
C TYR A 206 -5.35 6.20 14.59
N ALA A 207 -4.03 6.31 14.41
CA ALA A 207 -3.37 7.60 14.25
C ALA A 207 -3.86 8.33 12.99
N SER A 208 -4.02 7.61 11.87
CA SER A 208 -4.54 8.17 10.61
C SER A 208 -5.99 8.63 10.75
N THR A 209 -6.83 7.84 11.44
CA THR A 209 -8.20 8.22 11.78
C THR A 209 -8.24 9.48 12.64
N LEU A 210 -7.45 9.53 13.71
CA LEU A 210 -7.39 10.70 14.59
C LEU A 210 -6.93 11.95 13.85
N LEU A 211 -5.99 11.80 12.91
CA LEU A 211 -5.54 12.89 12.05
C LEU A 211 -6.69 13.44 11.17
N ALA A 212 -7.50 12.56 10.56
CA ALA A 212 -8.64 12.98 9.75
C ALA A 212 -9.67 13.75 10.58
N VAL A 213 -10.06 13.18 11.73
CA VAL A 213 -11.05 13.79 12.64
C VAL A 213 -10.56 15.13 13.18
N SER A 214 -9.30 15.22 13.61
CA SER A 214 -8.73 16.44 14.17
C SER A 214 -8.60 17.55 13.12
N ARG A 215 -8.15 17.23 11.91
CA ARG A 215 -8.08 18.21 10.81
C ARG A 215 -9.45 18.73 10.43
N TYR A 216 -10.44 17.85 10.29
CA TYR A 216 -11.81 18.26 10.00
C TYR A 216 -12.36 19.20 11.07
N ARG A 217 -12.17 18.86 12.35
CA ARG A 217 -12.56 19.73 13.48
C ARG A 217 -11.89 21.11 13.43
N ASN A 218 -10.63 21.20 13.00
CA ASN A 218 -9.96 22.49 12.85
C ASN A 218 -10.51 23.35 11.69
N ILE A 219 -11.28 22.76 10.76
CA ILE A 219 -11.87 23.47 9.62
C ILE A 219 -13.30 23.93 9.94
N VAL A 220 -14.09 23.11 10.64
CA VAL A 220 -15.52 23.38 10.90
C VAL A 220 -15.84 23.82 12.33
N GLY A 221 -14.87 23.70 13.25
CA GLY A 221 -15.01 23.95 14.68
C GLY A 221 -14.74 25.39 15.10
#